data_AF-A0A832LKV5-F1
#
_entry.id   AF-A0A832LKV5-F1
#
_cell.length_a   1.000
_cell.length_b   1.000
_cell.length_c   1.000
_cell.angle_alpha   90.00
_cell.angle_beta   90.00
_cell.angle_gamma   90.00
#
_symmetry.space_group_name_H-M   'P 1'
#
loop_
_entity.id
_entity.type
_entity.pdbx_description
1 polymer ?
#
loop_
_entity_poly.entity_id
_entity_poly.type
_entity_poly.pdbx_seq_one_letter_code
_entity_poly.pdbx_strand_id
1 'polypeptide(L)'
;ALKRATAIVEEEMAAYKPSQYFAAIIDNKFKPNPNIKKIRSITAESLKINPEKISARIFRDRATGIKGDKRMYGNIVAIKCLGDGGVYEPPLSNLLEMQKAIISANPSITRVLYLVSEVGERRPYSIAIRAVKTEDFLTADVADIPWICLEKAAERILKVCPEISVVYYDITPKPPATIEME
;
A
#
# COMPACT_ATOMS: atom_id res chain seq x y z
N ALA A 1 11.88 3.33 14.30
CA ALA A 1 11.67 2.85 12.92
C ALA A 1 11.62 3.96 11.87
N LEU A 2 10.63 4.85 11.92
CA LEU A 2 10.20 5.68 10.78
C LEU A 2 11.33 6.44 10.04
N LYS A 3 12.20 7.16 10.76
CA LYS A 3 13.31 7.90 10.15
C LYS A 3 14.27 6.99 9.36
N ARG A 4 14.60 5.81 9.91
CA ARG A 4 15.45 4.82 9.24
C ARG A 4 14.78 4.22 8.01
N ALA A 5 13.49 3.89 8.12
CA ALA A 5 12.72 3.36 7.00
C ALA A 5 12.60 4.38 5.86
N THR A 6 12.38 5.66 6.19
CA THR A 6 12.31 6.75 5.21
C THR A 6 13.63 6.92 4.47
N ALA A 7 14.77 6.94 5.19
CA ALA A 7 16.08 7.02 4.56
C ALA A 7 16.36 5.87 3.58
N ILE A 8 15.90 4.65 3.91
CA ILE A 8 16.02 3.49 2.99
C ILE A 8 15.14 3.67 1.76
N VAL A 9 13.89 4.11 1.93
CA VAL A 9 12.99 4.41 0.80
C VAL A 9 13.61 5.48 -0.10
N GLU A 10 14.17 6.53 0.49
CA GLU A 10 14.80 7.62 -0.23
C GLU A 10 16.00 7.14 -1.06
N GLU A 11 16.86 6.31 -0.47
CA GLU A 11 18.04 5.75 -1.14
C GLU A 11 17.66 4.81 -2.30
N GLU A 12 16.75 3.86 -2.07
CA GLU A 12 16.41 2.84 -3.06
C GLU A 12 15.55 3.38 -4.22
N MET A 13 14.78 4.46 -3.99
CA MET A 13 13.85 4.99 -4.99
C MET A 13 14.36 6.22 -5.74
N ALA A 14 15.45 6.85 -5.30
CA ALA A 14 15.99 8.07 -5.91
C ALA A 14 16.21 7.96 -7.43
N ALA A 15 16.67 6.80 -7.91
CA ALA A 15 16.91 6.55 -9.33
C ALA A 15 15.65 6.68 -10.20
N TYR A 16 14.46 6.47 -9.63
CA TYR A 16 13.17 6.50 -10.32
C TYR A 16 12.50 7.89 -10.30
N LYS A 17 13.15 8.86 -9.63
CA LYS A 17 12.75 10.26 -9.54
C LYS A 17 11.26 10.49 -9.22
N PRO A 18 10.67 9.85 -8.19
CA PRO A 18 9.37 10.27 -7.68
C PRO A 18 9.44 11.72 -7.16
N SER A 19 8.36 12.47 -7.32
CA SER A 19 8.24 13.85 -6.82
C SER A 19 8.25 13.89 -5.29
N GLN A 20 7.60 12.92 -4.64
CA GLN A 20 7.61 12.74 -3.19
C GLN A 20 7.57 11.26 -2.84
N TYR A 21 8.39 10.84 -1.87
CA TYR A 21 8.52 9.44 -1.50
C TYR A 21 9.09 9.28 -0.09
N PHE A 22 8.47 8.42 0.70
CA PHE A 22 8.78 8.23 2.12
C PHE A 22 8.18 6.92 2.66
N ALA A 23 8.53 6.57 3.89
CA ALA A 23 7.85 5.51 4.63
C ALA A 23 6.81 6.12 5.58
N ALA A 24 5.64 5.51 5.68
CA ALA A 24 4.65 5.77 6.73
C ALA A 24 4.57 4.57 7.68
N ILE A 25 4.43 4.83 8.98
CA ILE A 25 4.28 3.77 10.00
C ILE A 25 2.81 3.65 10.40
N ILE A 26 2.32 2.41 10.49
CA ILE A 26 0.92 2.10 10.81
C ILE A 26 0.90 1.07 11.93
N ASP A 27 -0.05 1.17 12.87
CA ASP A 27 -0.29 0.11 13.84
C ASP A 27 -0.65 -1.17 13.08
N ASN A 28 0.04 -2.27 13.37
CA ASN A 28 -0.24 -3.58 12.78
C ASN A 28 -1.46 -4.23 13.46
N LYS A 29 -2.59 -3.51 13.47
CA LYS A 29 -3.87 -3.89 14.06
C LYS A 29 -4.96 -3.74 13.01
N PHE A 30 -5.83 -4.75 12.93
CA PHE A 30 -6.90 -4.80 11.95
C PHE A 30 -8.26 -4.84 12.65
N LYS A 31 -9.30 -4.41 11.93
CA LYS A 31 -10.69 -4.49 12.37
C LYS A 31 -11.48 -5.44 11.47
N PRO A 32 -12.52 -6.11 12.00
CA PRO A 32 -13.49 -6.80 11.17
C PRO A 32 -14.15 -5.84 10.19
N ASN A 33 -14.43 -6.30 8.97
CA ASN A 33 -15.23 -5.54 8.02
C ASN A 33 -16.06 -6.50 7.14
N PRO A 34 -17.37 -6.27 6.98
CA PRO A 34 -18.22 -7.16 6.18
C PRO A 34 -17.83 -7.19 4.69
N ASN A 35 -17.17 -6.15 4.18
CA ASN A 35 -16.83 -6.03 2.76
C ASN A 35 -15.56 -6.78 2.36
N ILE A 36 -14.86 -7.44 3.28
CA ILE A 36 -13.63 -8.21 2.97
C ILE A 36 -13.88 -9.26 1.88
N LYS A 37 -15.02 -9.97 1.91
CA LYS A 37 -15.37 -10.95 0.87
C LYS A 37 -15.45 -10.30 -0.51
N LYS A 38 -16.12 -9.13 -0.60
CA LYS A 38 -16.26 -8.40 -1.87
C LYS A 38 -14.92 -7.85 -2.37
N ILE A 39 -14.08 -7.32 -1.47
CA ILE A 39 -12.73 -6.87 -1.79
C ILE A 39 -11.91 -8.02 -2.38
N ARG A 40 -11.91 -9.19 -1.74
CA ARG A 40 -11.20 -10.39 -2.25
C ARG A 40 -11.71 -10.81 -3.63
N SER A 41 -13.02 -10.80 -3.86
CA SER A 41 -13.60 -11.13 -5.17
C SER A 41 -13.15 -10.16 -6.26
N ILE A 42 -13.17 -8.85 -5.98
CA ILE A 42 -12.68 -7.82 -6.91
C ILE A 42 -11.20 -8.05 -7.21
N THR A 43 -10.36 -8.25 -6.19
CA THR A 43 -8.93 -8.51 -6.37
C THR A 43 -8.68 -9.77 -7.22
N ALA A 44 -9.43 -10.85 -6.97
CA ALA A 44 -9.31 -12.10 -7.73
C ALA A 44 -9.63 -11.90 -9.21
N GLU A 45 -10.72 -11.18 -9.51
CA GLU A 45 -11.14 -10.88 -10.88
C GLU A 45 -10.14 -9.97 -11.59
N SER A 46 -9.72 -8.88 -10.94
CA SER A 46 -8.80 -7.90 -11.54
C SER A 46 -7.42 -8.49 -11.83
N LEU A 47 -6.88 -9.31 -10.92
CA LEU A 47 -5.54 -9.87 -11.06
C LEU A 47 -5.52 -11.29 -11.65
N LYS A 48 -6.69 -11.89 -11.90
CA LYS A 48 -6.85 -13.27 -12.37
C LYS A 48 -6.14 -14.29 -11.46
N ILE A 49 -6.29 -14.12 -10.14
CA ILE A 49 -5.69 -14.99 -9.11
C ILE A 49 -6.78 -15.78 -8.41
N ASN A 50 -6.47 -17.04 -8.04
CA ASN A 50 -7.35 -17.84 -7.18
C ASN A 50 -7.65 -17.08 -5.86
N PRO A 51 -8.92 -16.84 -5.49
CA PRO A 51 -9.30 -16.16 -4.25
C PRO A 51 -8.66 -16.72 -2.98
N GLU A 52 -8.32 -18.01 -2.93
CA GLU A 52 -7.64 -18.65 -1.79
C GLU A 52 -6.22 -18.12 -1.55
N LYS A 53 -5.54 -17.66 -2.61
CA LYS A 53 -4.23 -17.03 -2.55
C LYS A 53 -4.30 -15.54 -2.16
N ILE A 54 -5.49 -15.02 -1.86
CA ILE A 54 -5.73 -13.60 -1.59
C ILE A 54 -6.18 -13.40 -0.14
N SER A 55 -5.47 -12.54 0.58
CA SER A 55 -5.88 -12.00 1.87
C SER A 55 -6.16 -10.51 1.76
N ALA A 56 -7.30 -10.07 2.29
CA ALA A 56 -7.65 -8.67 2.41
C ALA A 56 -8.00 -8.36 3.86
N ARG A 57 -7.47 -7.24 4.39
CA ARG A 57 -7.72 -6.80 5.78
C ARG A 57 -7.88 -5.29 5.81
N ILE A 58 -8.60 -4.79 6.80
CA ILE A 58 -8.73 -3.34 7.02
C ILE A 58 -8.01 -2.98 8.31
N PHE A 59 -7.09 -2.02 8.23
CA PHE A 59 -6.43 -1.48 9.42
C PHE A 59 -7.43 -0.82 10.37
N ARG A 60 -7.11 -0.82 11.66
CA ARG A 60 -7.84 0.01 12.64
C ARG A 60 -7.60 1.48 12.34
N ASP A 61 -6.34 1.81 12.06
CA ASP A 61 -5.91 3.11 11.59
C ASP A 61 -6.64 3.49 10.30
N ARG A 62 -6.80 4.78 10.14
CA ARG A 62 -7.47 5.41 9.02
C ARG A 62 -6.52 6.46 8.47
N ALA A 63 -6.69 6.83 7.21
CA ALA A 63 -5.87 7.86 6.60
C ALA A 63 -6.73 8.95 5.98
N THR A 64 -6.19 10.16 5.99
CA THR A 64 -6.69 11.30 5.24
C THR A 64 -6.80 10.98 3.74
N GLY A 65 -7.84 11.56 3.13
CA GLY A 65 -8.14 11.46 1.71
C GLY A 65 -9.01 12.63 1.25
N ILE A 66 -9.26 12.71 -0.05
CA ILE A 66 -9.99 13.80 -0.72
C ILE A 66 -11.07 13.19 -1.61
N LYS A 67 -12.30 13.69 -1.49
CA LYS A 67 -13.43 13.32 -2.37
C LYS A 67 -14.17 14.59 -2.80
N GLY A 68 -14.11 14.88 -4.10
CA GLY A 68 -14.43 16.23 -4.59
C GLY A 68 -13.50 17.23 -3.90
N ASP A 69 -14.07 18.29 -3.34
CA ASP A 69 -13.29 19.33 -2.64
C ASP A 69 -13.21 19.12 -1.12
N LYS A 70 -13.69 17.99 -0.60
CA LYS A 70 -13.77 17.72 0.84
C LYS A 70 -12.73 16.72 1.31
N ARG A 71 -12.05 17.06 2.40
CA ARG A 71 -11.23 16.10 3.16
C ARG A 71 -12.13 15.06 3.82
N MET A 72 -11.68 13.82 3.82
CA MET A 72 -12.29 12.75 4.58
C MET A 72 -11.23 11.87 5.22
N TYR A 73 -11.56 11.26 6.36
CA TYR A 73 -10.79 10.17 6.92
C TYR A 73 -11.38 8.86 6.44
N GLY A 74 -10.57 7.94 5.91
CA GLY A 74 -11.06 6.71 5.30
C GLY A 74 -10.31 5.47 5.75
N ASN A 75 -10.84 4.32 5.40
CA ASN A 75 -10.25 3.02 5.70
C ASN A 75 -9.01 2.79 4.85
N ILE A 76 -7.99 2.17 5.47
CA ILE A 76 -6.80 1.66 4.80
C ILE A 76 -6.98 0.16 4.64
N VAL A 77 -6.96 -0.32 3.40
CA VAL A 77 -7.02 -1.74 3.06
C VAL A 77 -5.63 -2.29 2.79
N ALA A 78 -5.28 -3.41 3.42
CA ALA A 78 -4.14 -4.23 3.05
C ALA A 78 -4.58 -5.36 2.14
N ILE A 79 -3.93 -5.50 0.99
CA ILE A 79 -4.06 -6.61 0.04
C ILE A 79 -2.77 -7.41 0.04
N LYS A 80 -2.90 -8.73 0.17
CA LYS A 80 -1.83 -9.70 -0.03
C LYS A 80 -2.31 -10.70 -1.07
N CYS A 81 -1.53 -10.88 -2.13
CA CYS A 81 -1.73 -11.93 -3.11
C CYS A 81 -0.47 -12.80 -3.17
N LEU A 82 -0.65 -14.11 -3.17
CA LEU A 82 0.45 -15.07 -3.28
C LEU A 82 0.50 -15.64 -4.70
N GLY A 83 1.72 -15.71 -5.25
CA GLY A 83 2.06 -16.45 -6.47
C GLY A 83 2.62 -17.85 -6.14
N ASP A 84 3.32 -18.46 -7.09
CA ASP A 84 3.94 -19.78 -6.87
C ASP A 84 5.30 -19.70 -6.16
N GLY A 85 5.93 -18.52 -6.12
CA GLY A 85 7.24 -18.28 -5.50
C GLY A 85 7.26 -17.27 -4.36
N GLY A 86 6.10 -16.75 -3.91
CA GLY A 86 6.06 -15.69 -2.90
C GLY A 86 4.90 -14.74 -3.10
N VAL A 87 5.14 -13.44 -2.86
CA VAL A 87 4.19 -12.38 -3.18
C VAL A 87 3.97 -12.34 -4.69
N TYR A 88 2.73 -12.15 -5.13
CA TYR A 88 2.44 -11.95 -6.54
C TYR A 88 2.76 -10.51 -6.94
N GLU A 89 3.54 -10.33 -8.01
CA GLU A 89 4.12 -9.05 -8.43
C GLU A 89 3.54 -8.59 -9.79
N PRO A 90 2.29 -8.10 -9.85
CA PRO A 90 1.71 -7.64 -11.10
C PRO A 90 2.30 -6.29 -11.54
N PRO A 91 2.22 -5.94 -12.83
CA PRO A 91 2.51 -4.58 -13.30
C PRO A 91 1.68 -3.52 -12.55
N LEU A 92 2.22 -2.31 -12.41
CA LEU A 92 1.53 -1.21 -11.71
C LEU A 92 0.15 -0.92 -12.32
N SER A 93 -0.01 -1.02 -13.65
CA SER A 93 -1.30 -0.82 -14.32
C SER A 93 -2.40 -1.72 -13.76
N ASN A 94 -2.10 -3.00 -13.53
CA ASN A 94 -3.05 -3.96 -12.97
C ASN A 94 -3.37 -3.65 -11.51
N LEU A 95 -2.40 -3.18 -10.73
CA LEU A 95 -2.63 -2.73 -9.35
C LEU A 95 -3.55 -1.52 -9.32
N LEU A 96 -3.36 -0.55 -10.22
CA LEU A 96 -4.18 0.66 -10.30
C LEU A 96 -5.63 0.34 -10.73
N GLU A 97 -5.81 -0.55 -11.69
CA GLU A 97 -7.15 -1.02 -12.09
C GLU A 97 -7.87 -1.72 -10.92
N MET A 98 -7.18 -2.63 -10.24
CA MET A 98 -7.69 -3.35 -9.07
C MET A 98 -8.04 -2.40 -7.92
N GLN A 99 -7.14 -1.47 -7.62
CA GLN A 99 -7.33 -0.46 -6.58
C GLN A 99 -8.55 0.44 -6.89
N LYS A 100 -8.69 0.89 -8.14
CA LYS A 100 -9.83 1.71 -8.59
C LYS A 100 -11.15 0.96 -8.42
N ALA A 101 -11.18 -0.32 -8.77
CA ALA A 101 -12.35 -1.18 -8.59
C ALA A 101 -12.71 -1.36 -7.10
N ILE A 102 -11.73 -1.58 -6.22
CA ILE A 102 -11.94 -1.70 -4.78
C ILE A 102 -12.57 -0.43 -4.21
N ILE A 103 -12.00 0.74 -4.52
CA ILE A 103 -12.48 2.02 -3.99
C ILE A 103 -13.86 2.37 -4.54
N SER A 104 -14.10 2.14 -5.84
CA SER A 104 -15.40 2.40 -6.46
C SER A 104 -16.52 1.58 -5.80
N ALA A 105 -16.23 0.32 -5.45
CA ALA A 105 -17.17 -0.54 -4.73
C ALA A 105 -17.28 -0.22 -3.23
N ASN A 106 -16.33 0.52 -2.66
CA ASN A 106 -16.24 0.80 -1.23
C ASN A 106 -15.79 2.25 -0.96
N PRO A 107 -16.67 3.25 -1.11
CA PRO A 107 -16.28 4.66 -1.03
C PRO A 107 -15.77 5.15 0.35
N SER A 108 -15.79 4.28 1.37
CA SER A 108 -15.18 4.54 2.68
C SER A 108 -13.67 4.28 2.70
N ILE A 109 -13.13 3.59 1.69
CA ILE A 109 -11.70 3.32 1.53
C ILE A 109 -11.04 4.54 0.89
N THR A 110 -9.99 5.04 1.52
CA THR A 110 -9.15 6.12 0.96
C THR A 110 -7.78 5.63 0.54
N ARG A 111 -7.34 4.46 1.02
CA ARG A 111 -6.03 3.87 0.68
C ARG A 111 -6.10 2.36 0.51
N VAL A 112 -5.38 1.88 -0.51
CA VAL A 112 -5.11 0.47 -0.75
C VAL A 112 -3.60 0.27 -0.72
N LEU A 113 -3.16 -0.57 0.20
CA LEU A 113 -1.78 -0.97 0.42
C LEU A 113 -1.62 -2.39 -0.09
N TYR A 114 -0.62 -2.62 -0.93
CA TYR A 114 -0.33 -3.94 -1.48
C TYR A 114 0.94 -4.50 -0.82
N LEU A 115 0.91 -5.76 -0.40
CA LEU A 115 2.03 -6.39 0.29
C LEU A 115 3.28 -6.40 -0.61
N VAL A 116 4.42 -6.02 -0.03
CA VAL A 116 5.73 -6.20 -0.66
C VAL A 116 6.47 -7.33 0.04
N SER A 117 6.61 -7.25 1.36
CA SER A 117 7.30 -8.29 2.13
C SER A 117 6.83 -8.30 3.58
N GLU A 118 6.94 -9.46 4.22
CA GLU A 118 6.62 -9.65 5.64
C GLU A 118 7.52 -10.70 6.28
N VAL A 119 7.64 -10.62 7.60
CA VAL A 119 8.19 -11.71 8.43
C VAL A 119 7.05 -12.47 9.10
N GLY A 120 7.25 -13.76 9.38
CA GLY A 120 6.20 -14.61 9.96
C GLY A 120 5.77 -14.21 11.37
N GLU A 121 6.64 -13.56 12.14
CA GLU A 121 6.31 -13.09 13.49
C GLU A 121 5.62 -11.72 13.44
N ARG A 122 4.43 -11.64 14.05
CA ARG A 122 3.69 -10.39 14.14
C ARG A 122 4.36 -9.43 15.10
N ARG A 123 4.69 -8.24 14.61
CA ARG A 123 5.25 -7.12 15.39
C ARG A 123 4.25 -5.97 15.46
N PRO A 124 4.42 -5.01 16.39
CA PRO A 124 3.43 -3.95 16.63
C PRO A 124 3.16 -3.06 15.42
N TYR A 125 4.10 -2.93 14.48
CA TYR A 125 4.00 -1.98 13.38
C TYR A 125 4.20 -2.60 12.00
N SER A 126 3.65 -1.88 11.02
CA SER A 126 3.82 -2.09 9.59
C SER A 126 4.32 -0.79 8.94
N ILE A 127 5.00 -0.91 7.80
CA ILE A 127 5.40 0.23 6.97
C ILE A 127 4.58 0.24 5.69
N ALA A 128 4.09 1.41 5.29
CA ALA A 128 3.62 1.67 3.94
C ALA A 128 4.64 2.56 3.23
N ILE A 129 5.27 2.04 2.18
CA ILE A 129 6.09 2.85 1.30
C ILE A 129 5.17 3.65 0.40
N ARG A 130 5.37 4.96 0.37
CA ARG A 130 4.64 5.88 -0.49
C ARG A 130 5.63 6.49 -1.48
N ALA A 131 5.34 6.43 -2.77
CA ALA A 131 6.09 7.13 -3.80
C ALA A 131 5.12 7.63 -4.88
N VAL A 132 5.19 8.92 -5.19
CA VAL A 132 4.27 9.56 -6.14
C VAL A 132 4.98 10.50 -7.10
N LYS A 133 4.37 10.68 -8.27
CA LYS A 133 4.73 11.70 -9.25
C LYS A 133 3.60 12.72 -9.35
N THR A 134 3.96 14.00 -9.38
CA THR A 134 3.02 15.11 -9.46
C THR A 134 3.68 16.32 -10.11
N GLU A 135 2.89 17.11 -10.82
CA GLU A 135 3.30 18.37 -11.45
C GLU A 135 2.81 19.60 -10.65
N ASP A 136 1.67 19.49 -9.96
CA ASP A 136 0.97 20.62 -9.33
C ASP A 136 0.56 20.38 -7.87
N PHE A 137 0.89 19.22 -7.31
CA PHE A 137 0.46 18.72 -6.00
C PHE A 137 -1.07 18.65 -5.79
N LEU A 138 -1.90 18.93 -6.80
CA LEU A 138 -3.36 18.77 -6.73
C LEU A 138 -3.74 17.32 -7.06
N THR A 139 -3.08 16.74 -8.05
CA THR A 139 -3.15 15.30 -8.37
C THR A 139 -1.78 14.65 -8.19
N ALA A 140 -1.76 13.33 -7.96
CA ALA A 140 -0.51 12.59 -7.92
C ALA A 140 -0.72 11.14 -8.33
N ASP A 141 0.10 10.68 -9.25
CA ASP A 141 0.14 9.28 -9.68
C ASP A 141 1.09 8.48 -8.80
N VAL A 142 0.79 7.19 -8.64
CA VAL A 142 1.69 6.25 -7.97
C VAL A 142 2.94 6.10 -8.84
N ALA A 143 4.13 6.19 -8.25
CA ALA A 143 5.36 6.00 -9.00
C ALA A 143 5.50 4.53 -9.46
N ASP A 144 5.91 4.32 -10.70
CA ASP A 144 6.26 2.98 -11.20
C ASP A 144 7.65 2.61 -10.68
N ILE A 145 7.69 1.90 -9.56
CA ILE A 145 8.90 1.40 -8.92
C ILE A 145 8.98 -0.11 -9.17
N PRO A 146 10.08 -0.62 -9.77
CA PRO A 146 10.26 -2.05 -9.98
C PRO A 146 10.17 -2.84 -8.68
N TRP A 147 9.54 -4.01 -8.75
CA TRP A 147 9.35 -4.90 -7.60
C TRP A 147 10.65 -5.22 -6.87
N ILE A 148 11.71 -5.53 -7.59
CA ILE A 148 13.03 -5.79 -7.01
C ILE A 148 13.55 -4.63 -6.13
N CYS A 149 13.22 -3.37 -6.47
CA CYS A 149 13.58 -2.22 -5.65
C CYS A 149 12.69 -2.08 -4.42
N LEU A 150 11.38 -2.33 -4.57
CA LEU A 150 10.45 -2.38 -3.43
C LEU A 150 10.87 -3.46 -2.43
N GLU A 151 11.19 -4.66 -2.91
CA GLU A 151 11.64 -5.79 -2.12
C GLU A 151 12.96 -5.50 -1.40
N LYS A 152 13.97 -4.99 -2.11
CA LYS A 152 15.24 -4.60 -1.52
C LYS A 152 15.06 -3.56 -0.42
N ALA A 153 14.21 -2.55 -0.63
CA ALA A 153 13.87 -1.58 0.41
C ALA A 153 13.18 -2.26 1.60
N ALA A 154 12.20 -3.12 1.35
CA ALA A 154 11.44 -3.82 2.37
C ALA A 154 12.33 -4.75 3.23
N GLU A 155 13.21 -5.53 2.62
CA GLU A 155 14.16 -6.40 3.32
C GLU A 155 15.11 -5.61 4.23
N ARG A 156 15.66 -4.51 3.71
CA ARG A 156 16.50 -3.59 4.50
C ARG A 156 15.72 -3.01 5.67
N ILE A 157 14.48 -2.57 5.46
CA ILE A 157 13.60 -2.03 6.51
C ILE A 157 13.34 -3.08 7.60
N LEU A 158 12.93 -4.29 7.22
CA LEU A 158 12.61 -5.38 8.15
C LEU A 158 13.84 -5.82 8.95
N LYS A 159 15.04 -5.73 8.35
CA LYS A 159 16.32 -6.04 9.01
C LYS A 159 16.71 -4.99 10.05
N VAL A 160 16.59 -3.69 9.75
CA VAL A 160 17.09 -2.62 10.65
C VAL A 160 16.04 -2.09 11.62
N CYS A 161 14.75 -2.41 11.44
CA CYS A 161 13.66 -2.00 12.30
C CYS A 161 12.95 -3.24 12.90
N PRO A 162 13.44 -3.78 14.05
CA PRO A 162 12.90 -5.00 14.66
C PRO A 162 11.44 -4.87 15.14
N GLU A 163 10.91 -3.66 15.24
CA GLU A 163 9.51 -3.40 15.59
C GLU A 163 8.54 -3.49 14.39
N ILE A 164 9.05 -3.59 13.16
CA ILE A 164 8.28 -3.71 11.92
C ILE A 164 8.18 -5.18 11.50
N SER A 165 6.98 -5.65 11.13
CA SER A 165 6.78 -7.01 10.60
C SER A 165 6.32 -7.09 9.15
N VAL A 166 5.79 -6.01 8.60
CA VAL A 166 5.23 -6.00 7.24
C VAL A 166 5.56 -4.70 6.55
N VAL A 167 5.89 -4.77 5.28
CA VAL A 167 6.10 -3.63 4.39
C VAL A 167 5.14 -3.74 3.22
N TYR A 168 4.40 -2.67 2.97
CA TYR A 168 3.46 -2.51 1.89
C TYR A 168 3.91 -1.40 0.94
N TYR A 169 3.37 -1.40 -0.28
CA TYR A 169 3.40 -0.27 -1.19
C TYR A 169 2.01 0.38 -1.30
N ASP A 170 1.94 1.71 -1.16
CA ASP A 170 0.68 2.44 -1.31
C ASP A 170 0.39 2.73 -2.79
N ILE A 171 -0.55 1.96 -3.31
CA ILE A 171 -0.97 1.97 -4.72
C ILE A 171 -2.16 2.91 -4.97
N THR A 172 -2.35 3.92 -4.13
CA THR A 172 -3.48 4.86 -4.23
C THR A 172 -3.07 6.19 -4.84
N PRO A 173 -3.67 6.66 -5.95
CA PRO A 173 -3.44 8.02 -6.45
C PRO A 173 -4.01 9.10 -5.52
N LYS A 174 -3.59 10.34 -5.73
CA LYS A 174 -4.28 11.54 -5.23
C LYS A 174 -5.11 12.15 -6.37
N PRO A 175 -6.44 12.30 -6.22
CA PRO A 175 -7.33 11.66 -5.23
C PRO A 175 -7.49 10.13 -5.47
N PRO A 176 -8.00 9.34 -4.51
CA PRO A 176 -8.67 9.73 -3.26
C PRO A 176 -7.75 9.86 -2.04
N ALA A 177 -6.48 9.49 -2.13
CA ALA A 177 -5.53 9.72 -1.05
C ALA A 177 -5.07 11.18 -1.01
N THR A 178 -4.46 11.57 0.09
CA THR A 178 -3.54 12.70 0.19
C THR A 178 -2.11 12.22 -0.10
N ILE A 179 -1.15 13.14 -0.29
CA ILE A 179 0.25 12.74 -0.45
C ILE A 179 0.75 12.15 0.87
N GLU A 180 0.71 12.94 1.94
CA GLU A 180 1.02 12.50 3.30
C GLU A 180 0.01 11.49 3.84
N MET A 181 0.49 10.54 4.65
CA MET A 181 -0.36 9.57 5.34
C MET A 181 -0.48 9.96 6.81
N GLU A 182 -1.48 10.80 7.08
CA GLU A 182 -1.95 11.19 8.42
C GLU A 182 -3.22 10.42 8.81
#